data_AF-A0A936L6V4-F1
#
_entry.id   AF-A0A936L6V4-F1
#
_cell.length_a   1.000
_cell.length_b   1.000
_cell.length_c   1.000
_cell.angle_alpha   90.00
_cell.angle_beta   90.00
_cell.angle_gamma   90.00
#
_symmetry.space_group_name_H-M   'P 1'
#
loop_
_entity.id
_entity.type
_entity.pdbx_description
1 polymer ?
#
loop_
_entity_poly.entity_id
_entity_poly.type
_entity_poly.pdbx_seq_one_letter_code
_entity_poly.pdbx_strand_id
1 'polypeptide(L)'
;MPATPHPLLPDILTQRELRECGSCGARFVGLRWHSRCSDCCRGTHVGPYPNGPSASAELKQTQAELASVRLELARQQQLARDATAKLVELERARAVLQIERDQWKRRYHAVLSRSDTRSAVPPDILRRLLWLCHPDRQGENENANLTTAWLLSQRVR
;
A
#
# COMPACT_ATOMS: atom_id res chain seq x y z
N MET A 1 7.46 35.65 -6.02
CA MET A 1 6.55 35.09 -7.04
C MET A 1 5.21 34.81 -6.38
N PRO A 2 4.26 35.76 -6.35
CA PRO A 2 2.96 35.51 -5.74
C PRO A 2 2.09 34.70 -6.72
N ALA A 3 1.55 33.58 -6.21
CA ALA A 3 0.61 32.72 -6.90
C ALA A 3 -0.65 33.51 -7.27
N THR A 4 -1.00 33.50 -8.56
CA THR A 4 -2.24 34.08 -9.05
C THR A 4 -3.38 33.14 -8.64
N PRO A 5 -4.36 33.57 -7.83
CA PRO A 5 -5.49 32.73 -7.51
C PRO A 5 -6.33 32.57 -8.79
N HIS A 6 -6.45 31.33 -9.27
CA HIS A 6 -7.38 31.01 -10.34
C HIS A 6 -8.81 31.07 -9.80
N PRO A 7 -9.67 31.98 -10.29
CA PRO A 7 -11.04 32.04 -9.83
C PRO A 7 -11.79 30.79 -10.26
N LEU A 8 -12.53 30.21 -9.30
CA LEU A 8 -13.41 29.08 -9.52
C LEU A 8 -14.46 29.45 -10.58
N LEU A 9 -14.71 28.54 -11.52
CA LEU A 9 -15.63 28.70 -12.66
C LEU A 9 -17.02 29.32 -12.38
N PRO A 10 -17.65 29.21 -11.18
CA PRO A 10 -18.94 29.85 -10.91
C PRO A 10 -18.88 31.39 -10.96
N ASP A 11 -17.78 32.01 -10.51
CA ASP A 11 -17.65 33.48 -10.43
C ASP A 11 -17.47 34.16 -11.79
N ILE A 12 -17.03 33.41 -12.79
CA ILE A 12 -16.80 33.92 -14.15
C ILE A 12 -18.15 34.10 -14.87
N LEU A 13 -19.18 33.34 -14.53
CA LEU A 13 -20.50 33.45 -15.17
C LEU A 13 -21.33 34.61 -14.61
N THR A 14 -21.09 35.02 -13.36
CA THR A 14 -21.76 36.16 -12.68
C THR A 14 -21.18 37.52 -13.03
N GLN A 15 -19.99 37.61 -13.64
CA GLN A 15 -19.33 38.88 -14.00
C GLN A 15 -19.62 39.35 -15.43
N ARG A 16 -20.82 39.08 -15.94
CA ARG A 16 -21.23 39.47 -17.30
C ARG A 16 -22.00 40.79 -17.27
N GLU A 17 -21.43 41.81 -17.90
CA GLU A 17 -22.01 43.16 -17.98
C GLU A 17 -22.36 43.50 -19.45
N LEU A 18 -23.36 44.35 -19.66
CA LEU A 18 -23.67 44.90 -20.97
C LEU A 18 -22.67 46.03 -21.29
N ARG A 19 -21.90 45.87 -22.36
CA ARG A 19 -20.81 46.76 -22.76
C ARG A 19 -20.95 47.15 -24.23
N GLU A 20 -20.30 48.22 -24.65
CA GLU A 20 -20.23 48.63 -26.06
C GLU A 20 -18.90 48.20 -26.68
N CYS A 21 -18.95 47.68 -27.90
CA CYS A 21 -17.78 47.22 -28.61
C CYS A 21 -16.96 48.42 -29.12
N GLY A 22 -15.69 48.51 -28.71
CA GLY A 22 -14.79 49.57 -29.16
C GLY A 22 -14.45 49.57 -30.65
N SER A 23 -14.88 48.57 -31.42
CA SER A 23 -14.66 48.48 -32.87
C SER A 23 -15.89 48.77 -33.72
N CYS A 24 -17.05 48.18 -33.43
CA CYS A 24 -18.28 48.36 -34.22
C CYS A 24 -19.40 49.11 -33.48
N GLY A 25 -19.19 49.52 -32.23
CA GLY A 25 -20.21 50.20 -31.41
C GLY A 25 -21.37 49.33 -30.94
N ALA A 26 -21.43 48.04 -31.32
CA ALA A 26 -22.51 47.15 -30.92
C ALA A 26 -22.51 46.88 -29.40
N ARG A 27 -23.70 46.87 -28.78
CA ARG A 27 -23.88 46.46 -27.39
C ARG A 27 -23.79 44.94 -27.28
N PHE A 28 -22.93 44.44 -26.41
CA PHE A 28 -22.73 43.00 -26.19
C PHE A 28 -22.58 42.69 -24.70
N VAL A 29 -22.93 41.47 -24.30
CA VAL A 29 -22.74 41.00 -22.93
C VAL A 29 -21.37 40.34 -22.83
N GLY A 30 -20.52 40.84 -21.95
CA GLY A 30 -19.15 40.36 -21.81
C GLY A 30 -18.56 40.60 -20.42
N LEU A 31 -17.49 39.87 -20.12
CA LEU A 31 -16.67 40.09 -18.94
C LEU A 31 -16.04 41.49 -18.95
N ARG A 32 -15.72 42.02 -17.77
CA ARG A 32 -15.15 43.36 -17.56
C ARG A 32 -13.91 43.70 -18.40
N TRP A 33 -13.16 42.68 -18.82
CA TRP A 33 -11.94 42.80 -19.60
C TRP A 33 -12.16 42.67 -21.11
N HIS A 34 -13.37 42.36 -21.58
CA HIS A 34 -13.69 42.40 -23.01
C HIS A 34 -13.91 43.84 -23.48
N SER A 35 -13.13 44.24 -24.49
CA SER A 35 -13.22 45.54 -25.16
C SER A 35 -13.92 45.50 -26.52
N ARG A 36 -14.16 44.30 -27.06
CA ARG A 36 -14.76 44.07 -28.39
C ARG A 36 -15.81 42.96 -28.32
N CYS A 37 -16.83 43.04 -29.17
CA CYS A 37 -17.81 41.97 -29.32
C CYS A 37 -17.17 40.73 -29.95
N SER A 38 -17.85 39.59 -29.82
CA SER A 38 -17.38 38.30 -30.34
C SER A 38 -17.07 38.35 -31.85
N ASP A 39 -17.85 39.11 -32.63
CA ASP A 39 -17.67 39.20 -34.09
C ASP A 39 -16.43 40.01 -34.47
N CYS A 40 -16.20 41.15 -33.80
CA CYS A 40 -14.98 41.93 -33.99
C CYS A 40 -13.73 41.18 -33.52
N CYS A 41 -13.81 40.39 -32.43
CA CYS A 41 -12.71 39.53 -32.00
C CYS A 41 -12.39 38.44 -33.03
N ARG A 42 -13.42 37.75 -33.55
CA ARG A 42 -13.25 36.70 -34.58
C ARG A 42 -12.67 37.26 -35.87
N GLY A 43 -13.09 38.45 -36.29
CA GLY A 43 -12.56 39.12 -37.49
C GLY A 43 -11.07 39.46 -37.40
N THR A 44 -10.55 39.78 -36.21
CA THR A 44 -9.11 40.05 -36.01
C THR A 44 -8.23 38.81 -35.93
N HIS A 45 -8.78 37.62 -35.69
CA HIS A 45 -8.01 36.38 -35.55
C HIS A 45 -7.89 35.55 -36.84
N VAL A 46 -8.28 36.11 -38.00
CA VAL A 46 -8.04 35.47 -39.32
C VAL A 46 -6.59 35.71 -39.76
N GLY A 47 -5.64 35.35 -38.89
CA GLY A 47 -4.25 35.12 -39.30
C GLY A 47 -4.10 33.63 -39.66
N PRO A 48 -3.31 33.27 -40.68
CA PRO A 48 -3.06 31.86 -40.99
C PRO A 48 -2.29 31.25 -39.82
N TYR A 49 -2.96 30.49 -38.96
CA TYR A 49 -2.28 29.67 -37.96
C TYR A 49 -1.39 28.65 -38.71
N PRO A 50 -0.07 28.67 -38.54
CA PRO A 50 0.81 27.76 -39.25
C PRO A 50 0.67 26.36 -38.63
N ASN A 51 0.11 25.42 -39.38
CA ASN A 51 0.26 23.96 -39.25
C ASN A 51 0.28 23.35 -37.82
N GLY A 52 -0.53 23.88 -36.89
CA GLY A 52 -0.83 23.21 -35.62
C GLY A 52 -2.13 22.40 -35.74
N PRO A 53 -2.31 21.30 -34.97
CA PRO A 53 -3.60 20.62 -34.89
C PRO A 53 -4.67 21.65 -34.48
N SER A 54 -5.84 21.59 -35.13
CA SER A 54 -6.93 22.52 -34.80
C SER A 54 -7.27 22.41 -33.30
N ALA A 55 -7.69 23.50 -32.66
CA ALA A 55 -8.11 23.47 -31.25
C ALA A 55 -9.17 22.38 -30.96
N SER A 56 -9.99 22.03 -31.95
CA SER A 56 -10.95 20.92 -31.85
C SER A 56 -10.30 19.52 -31.77
N ALA A 57 -9.15 19.33 -32.41
CA ALA A 57 -8.38 18.09 -32.36
C ALA A 57 -7.67 17.93 -31.02
N GLU A 58 -7.10 19.02 -30.47
CA GLU A 58 -6.51 19.01 -29.12
C GLU A 58 -7.54 18.71 -28.02
N LEU A 59 -8.75 19.28 -28.14
CA LEU A 59 -9.85 18.96 -27.23
C LEU A 59 -10.28 17.49 -27.31
N LYS A 60 -10.35 16.92 -28.51
CA LYS A 60 -10.66 15.49 -28.68
C LYS A 60 -9.56 14.60 -28.10
N GLN A 61 -8.30 14.97 -28.29
CA GLN A 61 -7.17 14.25 -27.75
C GLN A 61 -7.18 14.27 -26.21
N THR A 62 -7.32 15.45 -25.60
CA THR A 62 -7.38 15.58 -24.14
C THR A 62 -8.61 14.88 -23.55
N GLN A 63 -9.74 14.87 -24.24
CA GLN A 63 -10.91 14.08 -23.83
C GLN A 63 -10.63 12.57 -23.84
N ALA A 64 -9.94 12.07 -24.87
CA ALA A 64 -9.54 10.67 -24.96
C ALA A 64 -8.54 10.28 -23.85
N GLU A 65 -7.56 11.15 -23.57
CA GLU A 65 -6.60 10.97 -22.48
C GLU A 65 -7.30 10.99 -21.10
N LEU A 66 -8.24 11.91 -20.88
CA LEU A 66 -9.04 11.91 -19.65
C LEU A 66 -9.89 10.64 -19.49
N ALA A 67 -10.45 10.12 -20.60
CA ALA A 67 -11.22 8.90 -20.58
C ALA A 67 -10.34 7.68 -20.23
N SER A 68 -9.14 7.59 -20.80
CA SER A 68 -8.21 6.49 -20.50
C SER A 68 -7.72 6.54 -19.05
N VAL A 69 -7.39 7.73 -18.53
CA VAL A 69 -7.01 7.92 -17.13
C VAL A 69 -8.13 7.55 -16.17
N ARG A 70 -9.38 7.91 -16.47
CA ARG A 70 -10.54 7.53 -15.65
C ARG A 70 -10.74 6.01 -15.62
N LEU A 71 -10.55 5.34 -16.75
CA LEU A 71 -10.64 3.88 -16.83
C LEU A 71 -9.55 3.21 -16.00
N GLU A 72 -8.32 3.70 -16.08
CA GLU A 72 -7.21 3.15 -15.30
C GLU A 72 -7.40 3.41 -13.80
N LEU A 73 -7.90 4.59 -13.42
CA LEU A 73 -8.24 4.89 -12.02
C LEU A 73 -9.31 3.93 -11.49
N ALA A 74 -10.36 3.66 -12.27
CA ALA A 74 -11.40 2.71 -11.88
C ALA A 74 -10.83 1.30 -11.69
N ARG A 75 -9.90 0.88 -12.57
CA ARG A 75 -9.19 -0.39 -12.44
C ARG A 75 -8.36 -0.46 -11.16
N GLN A 76 -7.59 0.57 -10.86
CA GLN A 76 -6.78 0.64 -9.65
C GLN A 76 -7.64 0.65 -8.38
N GLN A 77 -8.76 1.37 -8.39
CA GLN A 77 -9.71 1.35 -7.28
C GLN A 77 -10.28 -0.04 -7.05
N GLN A 78 -10.59 -0.79 -8.11
CA GLN A 78 -11.07 -2.16 -7.96
C GLN A 78 -9.99 -3.08 -7.39
N LEU A 79 -8.76 -3.01 -7.90
CA LEU A 79 -7.64 -3.78 -7.36
C LEU A 79 -7.36 -3.47 -5.89
N ALA A 80 -7.49 -2.20 -5.49
CA ALA A 80 -7.35 -1.80 -4.09
C ALA A 80 -8.44 -2.42 -3.21
N ARG A 81 -9.69 -2.46 -3.66
CA ARG A 81 -10.80 -3.11 -2.94
C ARG A 81 -10.59 -4.62 -2.81
N ASP A 82 -10.13 -5.25 -3.88
CA ASP A 82 -9.86 -6.70 -3.87
C ASP A 82 -8.69 -7.02 -2.93
N ALA A 83 -7.66 -6.17 -2.90
CA ALA A 83 -6.53 -6.30 -2.00
C ALA A 83 -6.96 -6.11 -0.54
N THR A 84 -7.79 -5.11 -0.22
CA THR A 84 -8.28 -4.91 1.16
C THR A 84 -9.18 -6.06 1.61
N ALA A 85 -10.03 -6.61 0.73
CA ALA A 85 -10.82 -7.80 1.03
C ALA A 85 -9.92 -9.01 1.38
N LYS A 86 -8.87 -9.26 0.58
CA LYS A 86 -7.89 -10.33 0.85
C LYS A 86 -7.14 -10.12 2.16
N LEU A 87 -6.79 -8.88 2.51
CA LEU A 87 -6.14 -8.60 3.80
C LEU A 87 -7.04 -8.99 4.97
N VAL A 88 -8.33 -8.64 4.92
CA VAL A 88 -9.30 -9.01 5.97
C VAL A 88 -9.45 -10.54 6.07
N GLU A 89 -9.46 -11.25 4.94
CA GLU A 89 -9.49 -12.72 4.93
C GLU A 89 -8.24 -13.33 5.60
N LEU A 90 -7.06 -12.81 5.27
CA LEU A 90 -5.79 -13.28 5.84
C LEU A 90 -5.68 -12.95 7.34
N GLU A 91 -6.19 -11.81 7.79
CA GLU A 91 -6.25 -11.46 9.21
C GLU A 91 -7.13 -12.44 9.99
N ARG A 92 -8.28 -12.82 9.45
CA ARG A 92 -9.15 -13.83 10.05
C ARG A 92 -8.45 -15.20 10.11
N ALA A 93 -7.81 -15.62 9.01
CA ALA A 93 -7.06 -16.88 8.98
C ALA A 93 -5.91 -16.89 10.01
N ARG A 94 -5.19 -15.77 10.12
CA ARG A 94 -4.13 -15.59 11.13
C ARG A 94 -4.67 -15.74 12.55
N ALA A 95 -5.82 -15.13 12.85
CA ALA A 95 -6.43 -15.24 14.17
C ALA A 95 -6.81 -16.69 14.52
N VAL A 96 -7.37 -17.44 13.56
CA VAL A 96 -7.67 -18.87 13.74
C VAL A 96 -6.40 -19.68 14.02
N LEU A 97 -5.36 -19.52 13.21
CA LEU A 97 -4.09 -20.22 13.40
C LEU A 97 -3.41 -19.88 14.72
N GLN A 98 -3.55 -18.63 15.21
CA GLN A 98 -3.04 -18.26 16.53
C GLN A 98 -3.76 -19.00 17.65
N ILE A 99 -5.08 -19.11 17.57
CA ILE A 99 -5.88 -19.88 18.54
C ILE A 99 -5.46 -21.35 18.53
N GLU A 100 -5.33 -21.96 17.35
CA GLU A 100 -4.89 -23.36 17.21
C GLU A 100 -3.48 -23.57 17.77
N ARG A 101 -2.53 -22.70 17.44
CA ARG A 101 -1.17 -22.72 17.99
C ARG A 101 -1.20 -22.68 19.52
N ASP A 102 -2.01 -21.81 20.10
CA ASP A 102 -2.08 -21.64 21.55
C ASP A 102 -2.78 -22.82 22.24
N GLN A 103 -3.73 -23.48 21.56
CA GLN A 103 -4.28 -24.75 22.01
C GLN A 103 -3.22 -25.86 21.98
N TRP A 104 -2.44 -25.97 20.90
CA TRP A 104 -1.36 -26.94 20.79
C TRP A 104 -0.27 -26.72 21.83
N LYS A 105 0.16 -25.48 22.05
CA LYS A 105 1.10 -25.13 23.13
C LYS A 105 0.58 -25.57 24.49
N ARG A 106 -0.68 -25.28 24.80
CA ARG A 106 -1.30 -25.71 26.07
C ARG A 106 -1.34 -27.22 26.21
N ARG A 107 -1.72 -27.96 25.16
CA ARG A 107 -1.70 -29.43 25.13
C ARG A 107 -0.30 -29.98 25.34
N TYR A 108 0.69 -29.44 24.63
CA TYR A 108 2.08 -29.82 24.75
C TYR A 108 2.60 -29.62 26.18
N HIS A 109 2.38 -28.45 26.77
CA HIS A 109 2.76 -28.19 28.16
C HIS A 109 2.02 -29.07 29.16
N ALA A 110 0.74 -29.38 28.94
CA ALA A 110 -0.01 -30.30 29.79
C ALA A 110 0.53 -31.75 29.71
N VAL A 111 1.03 -32.17 28.54
CA VAL A 111 1.73 -33.46 28.40
C VAL A 111 3.07 -33.42 29.14
N LEU A 112 3.84 -32.34 28.97
CA LEU A 112 5.12 -32.18 29.66
C LEU A 112 4.98 -32.16 31.18
N SER A 113 3.98 -31.46 31.73
CA SER A 113 3.73 -31.41 33.18
C SER A 113 3.24 -32.73 33.74
N ARG A 114 2.54 -33.56 32.93
CA ARG A 114 2.21 -34.94 33.32
C ARG A 114 3.43 -35.85 33.28
N SER A 115 4.42 -35.55 32.45
CA SER A 115 5.69 -36.27 32.40
C SER A 115 6.73 -35.79 33.42
N ASP A 116 6.36 -34.91 34.36
CA ASP A 116 7.23 -34.43 35.44
C ASP A 116 7.55 -35.54 36.47
N THR A 117 6.84 -36.68 36.40
CA THR A 117 7.42 -37.97 36.75
C THR A 117 8.38 -38.42 35.65
N ARG A 118 9.40 -37.62 35.36
CA ARG A 118 10.50 -38.05 34.51
C ARG A 118 11.12 -39.19 35.31
N SER A 119 10.83 -40.43 34.92
CA SER A 119 11.53 -41.57 35.48
C SER A 119 13.01 -41.26 35.36
N ALA A 120 13.68 -41.08 36.50
CA ALA A 120 15.11 -40.77 36.50
C ALA A 120 15.79 -41.75 35.57
N VAL A 121 16.65 -41.26 34.66
CA VAL A 121 17.37 -42.13 33.73
C VAL A 121 17.98 -43.25 34.56
N PRO A 122 17.64 -44.53 34.28
CA PRO A 122 18.13 -45.64 35.07
C PRO A 122 19.66 -45.54 35.22
N PRO A 123 20.21 -45.76 36.43
CA PRO A 123 21.61 -45.43 36.74
C PRO A 123 22.63 -46.22 35.89
N ASP A 124 22.24 -47.36 35.35
CA ASP A 124 22.97 -48.16 34.37
C ASP A 124 22.98 -47.51 32.98
N ILE A 125 21.82 -47.03 32.51
CA ILE A 125 21.68 -46.30 31.24
C ILE A 125 22.44 -44.97 31.32
N LEU A 126 22.33 -44.25 32.43
CA LEU A 126 23.03 -42.99 32.64
C LEU A 126 24.55 -43.17 32.59
N ARG A 127 25.08 -44.24 33.19
CA ARG A 127 26.51 -44.59 33.10
C ARG A 127 26.95 -44.85 31.67
N ARG A 128 26.15 -45.59 30.89
CA ARG A 128 26.45 -45.86 29.47
C ARG A 128 26.46 -44.57 28.64
N LEU A 129 25.48 -43.69 28.84
CA LEU A 129 25.40 -42.40 28.15
C LEU A 129 26.59 -41.49 28.50
N LEU A 130 26.93 -41.38 29.79
CA LEU A 130 28.11 -40.62 30.22
C LEU A 130 29.41 -41.15 29.61
N TRP A 131 29.55 -42.46 29.49
CA TRP A 131 30.73 -43.09 28.88
C TRP A 131 30.81 -42.88 27.36
N LEU A 132 29.67 -42.78 26.67
CA LEU A 132 29.60 -42.50 25.24
C LEU A 132 29.82 -41.01 24.92
N CYS A 133 29.30 -40.13 25.77
CA CYS A 133 29.39 -38.67 25.59
C CYS A 133 30.65 -38.06 26.20
N HIS A 134 31.53 -38.85 26.83
CA HIS A 134 32.67 -38.33 27.56
C HIS A 134 33.59 -37.46 26.65
N PRO A 135 33.99 -36.26 27.10
CA PRO A 135 34.83 -35.33 26.34
C PRO A 135 36.06 -35.99 25.71
N ASP A 136 36.75 -36.82 26.50
CA ASP A 136 37.98 -37.53 26.11
C ASP A 136 37.79 -38.48 24.90
N ARG A 137 36.57 -38.91 24.62
CA ARG A 137 36.26 -39.84 23.52
C ARG A 137 35.71 -39.13 22.30
N GLN A 138 35.21 -37.92 22.48
CA GLN A 138 34.59 -37.11 21.44
C GLN A 138 35.51 -35.99 20.94
N GLY A 139 36.73 -35.88 21.47
CA GLY A 139 37.75 -34.94 21.00
C GLY A 139 37.33 -33.48 21.22
N GLU A 140 37.11 -33.09 22.47
CA GLU A 140 36.75 -31.71 22.88
C GLU A 140 35.50 -31.12 22.18
N ASN A 141 34.62 -31.96 21.64
CA ASN A 141 33.38 -31.51 21.03
C ASN A 141 32.50 -30.76 22.06
N GLU A 142 32.20 -29.50 21.77
CA GLU A 142 31.41 -28.62 22.64
C GLU A 142 30.02 -29.20 22.96
N ASN A 143 29.43 -29.92 22.00
CA ASN A 143 28.16 -30.62 22.20
C ASN A 143 28.29 -31.82 23.16
N ALA A 144 29.44 -32.50 23.17
CA ALA A 144 29.72 -33.61 24.09
C ALA A 144 29.91 -33.09 25.53
N ASN A 145 30.55 -31.93 25.68
CA ASN A 145 30.69 -31.24 26.97
C ASN A 145 29.33 -30.82 27.54
N LEU A 146 28.49 -30.16 26.73
CA LEU A 146 27.15 -29.75 27.11
C LEU A 146 26.25 -30.95 27.46
N THR A 147 26.30 -32.00 26.66
CA THR A 147 25.52 -33.23 26.89
C THR A 147 25.97 -33.94 28.16
N THR A 148 27.28 -34.04 28.41
CA THR A 148 27.83 -34.65 29.62
C THR A 148 27.45 -33.86 30.88
N ALA A 149 27.54 -32.53 30.84
CA ALA A 149 27.10 -31.66 31.94
C ALA A 149 25.60 -31.83 32.23
N TRP A 150 24.76 -31.89 31.19
CA TRP A 150 23.33 -32.15 31.35
C TRP A 150 23.07 -33.55 31.94
N LEU A 151 23.73 -34.60 31.47
CA LEU A 151 23.59 -35.96 32.01
C LEU A 151 24.02 -36.03 33.48
N LEU A 152 25.09 -35.35 33.88
CA LEU A 152 25.52 -35.28 35.27
C LEU A 152 24.48 -34.60 36.18
N SER A 153 23.76 -33.59 35.66
CA SER A 153 22.65 -32.94 36.40
C SER A 153 21.46 -33.86 36.68
N GLN A 154 21.35 -34.99 35.95
CA GLN A 154 20.29 -35.98 36.14
C GLN A 154 20.65 -37.03 37.22
N ARG A 155 21.83 -36.96 37.85
CA ARG A 155 22.16 -37.81 39.01
C ARG A 155 21.34 -37.35 40.22
N VAL A 156 20.41 -38.20 40.66
CA VAL A 156 19.79 -38.09 41.98
C VAL A 156 20.89 -38.30 43.03
N ARG A 157 21.00 -37.39 44.02
CA ARG A 157 21.94 -37.53 45.14
C ARG A 157 21.55 -38.69 46.04
#